data_AF-A2EKF8-F1
#
_entry.id   AF-A2EKF8-F1
#
_cell.length_a   1.000
_cell.length_b   1.000
_cell.length_c   1.000
_cell.angle_alpha   90.00
_cell.angle_beta   90.00
_cell.angle_gamma   90.00
#
_symmetry.space_group_name_H-M   'P 1'
#
loop_
_entity.id
_entity.type
_entity.pdbx_description
1 polymer ?
#
loop_
_entity_poly.entity_id
_entity_poly.type
_entity_poly.pdbx_seq_one_letter_code
_entity_poly.pdbx_strand_id
1 'polypeptide(L)'
;MNFKCVANLGFCKQLPKLLSEISFPTKNHEVKLLPGTKVDSEIFIRTTLTLNGFGMDSKITRIKTMNIVSTEVKFTDVNFSGNIIVSTGSKFYATNCNFNCSCEKQDAIIEISPNAVCEFTNCNFYGGNQSSITSNGPNNITFNNCSFLKAPVTSLVLSNETGVKFYNCQFQDATKYSVLITKKSNGSFNSCTFAQIPGKAIAACTESMISLSDSKFSECQNGVLCSCDQTVVKITNSEFKDIPTIGITLSKGSNAYIEGSSFDNCSRALIVNRSYVVLNKTSFKNCIFLVIGKYCPQIITNNQFLNSEIGITDGCNPIFKNNQVVNSVVRCGDFSKPLLINTPITELVSSNCSQVFLYHSPRQQEKCILGAEIIDTESENFEIQRKNGVFKYSNGEYQIPEENIDYVPPNGYQDLPLIFIPCGHLCSTECDKCPVCGISGRTSKRFKTDRCVICMDAAPELVFMPCGHQCCCHECGLSAAEGKKCPICGVIACATKKMFM
;
A
#
# COMPACT_ATOMS: atom_id res chain seq x y z
N MET A 1 -38.66 32.16 11.78
CA MET A 1 -39.62 32.50 10.71
C MET A 1 -40.44 31.26 10.41
N ASN A 2 -41.75 31.29 10.67
CA ASN A 2 -42.65 30.18 10.35
C ASN A 2 -43.08 30.30 8.88
N PHE A 3 -42.34 29.69 7.96
CA PHE A 3 -42.78 29.57 6.57
C PHE A 3 -43.82 28.45 6.47
N LYS A 4 -45.09 28.81 6.20
CA LYS A 4 -46.11 27.85 5.77
C LYS A 4 -45.81 27.45 4.33
N CYS A 5 -45.27 26.23 4.14
CA CYS A 5 -45.02 25.67 2.83
C CYS A 5 -46.34 25.29 2.15
N VAL A 6 -46.64 25.88 0.99
CA VAL A 6 -47.83 25.58 0.18
C VAL A 6 -47.46 24.46 -0.79
N ALA A 7 -47.78 23.21 -0.46
CA ALA A 7 -47.46 22.05 -1.29
C ALA A 7 -48.72 21.49 -1.97
N ASN A 8 -48.83 21.67 -3.29
CA ASN A 8 -49.87 21.03 -4.12
C ASN A 8 -49.28 20.46 -5.43
N LEU A 9 -48.09 19.84 -5.34
CA LEU A 9 -47.44 19.12 -6.44
C LEU A 9 -47.36 17.63 -6.07
N GLY A 10 -47.90 16.75 -6.94
CA GLY A 10 -48.00 15.30 -6.70
C GLY A 10 -46.68 14.56 -6.42
N PHE A 11 -45.55 15.21 -6.66
CA PHE A 11 -44.21 14.74 -6.34
C PHE A 11 -43.97 14.57 -4.82
N CYS A 12 -44.63 15.36 -3.97
CA CYS A 12 -44.44 15.32 -2.51
C CYS A 12 -44.85 13.99 -1.85
N LYS A 13 -45.60 13.11 -2.52
CA LYS A 13 -45.99 11.81 -1.93
C LYS A 13 -44.84 10.81 -1.80
N GLN A 14 -43.72 11.03 -2.51
CA GLN A 14 -42.56 10.12 -2.48
C GLN A 14 -41.35 10.66 -1.71
N LEU A 15 -41.33 11.97 -1.39
CA LEU A 15 -40.25 12.53 -0.58
C LEU A 15 -40.52 12.18 0.90
N PRO A 16 -39.53 11.68 1.65
CA PRO A 16 -39.68 11.53 3.10
C PRO A 16 -40.22 12.82 3.71
N LYS A 17 -41.31 12.73 4.49
CA LYS A 17 -41.98 13.90 5.08
C LYS A 17 -41.00 14.85 5.76
N LEU A 18 -40.03 14.30 6.48
CA LEU A 18 -38.96 15.04 7.15
C LEU A 18 -38.10 15.88 6.19
N LEU A 19 -37.80 15.41 4.98
CA LEU A 19 -37.08 16.20 3.98
C LEU A 19 -37.92 17.38 3.51
N SER A 20 -39.24 17.21 3.34
CA SER A 20 -40.13 18.31 2.92
C SER A 20 -40.23 19.45 3.94
N GLU A 21 -39.88 19.19 5.22
CA GLU A 21 -39.87 20.19 6.28
C GLU A 21 -38.60 21.06 6.25
N ILE A 22 -37.51 20.56 5.67
CA ILE A 22 -36.20 21.23 5.63
C ILE A 22 -35.75 21.61 4.23
N SER A 23 -36.65 21.55 3.26
CA SER A 23 -36.33 21.82 1.88
C SER A 23 -37.49 22.39 1.09
N PHE A 24 -37.16 22.97 -0.06
CA PHE A 24 -38.14 23.28 -1.08
C PHE A 24 -37.96 22.32 -2.26
N PRO A 25 -39.01 21.60 -2.69
CA PRO A 25 -38.93 20.77 -3.88
C PRO A 25 -38.69 21.65 -5.11
N THR A 26 -37.78 21.24 -5.97
CA THR A 26 -37.61 21.81 -7.32
C THR A 26 -38.10 20.81 -8.36
N LYS A 27 -37.97 21.13 -9.65
CA LYS A 27 -38.31 20.17 -10.72
C LYS A 27 -37.30 19.01 -10.72
N ASN A 28 -37.68 17.85 -11.24
CA ASN A 28 -36.77 16.74 -11.58
C ASN A 28 -36.02 16.06 -10.41
N HIS A 29 -36.69 15.69 -9.32
CA HIS A 29 -36.05 14.99 -8.19
C HIS A 29 -34.90 15.77 -7.54
N GLU A 30 -34.95 17.08 -7.63
CA GLU A 30 -34.03 17.98 -6.95
C GLU A 30 -34.72 18.61 -5.73
N VAL A 31 -33.93 18.77 -4.66
CA VAL A 31 -34.39 19.27 -3.37
C VAL A 31 -33.34 20.21 -2.83
N LYS A 32 -33.74 21.43 -2.44
CA LYS A 32 -32.81 22.43 -1.90
C LYS A 32 -32.82 22.43 -0.37
N LEU A 33 -31.70 22.06 0.26
CA LEU A 33 -31.55 21.98 1.72
C LEU A 33 -31.42 23.37 2.35
N LEU A 34 -32.28 23.70 3.31
CA LEU A 34 -32.25 25.00 3.97
C LEU A 34 -31.08 25.11 4.98
N PRO A 35 -30.21 26.14 4.88
CA PRO A 35 -29.06 26.28 5.77
C PRO A 35 -29.48 26.47 7.24
N GLY A 36 -28.74 25.85 8.16
CA GLY A 36 -29.01 25.95 9.59
C GLY A 36 -30.21 25.13 10.07
N THR A 37 -30.84 24.32 9.21
CA THR A 37 -31.89 23.41 9.64
C THR A 37 -31.34 22.28 10.49
N LYS A 38 -32.17 21.77 11.40
CA LYS A 38 -31.83 20.67 12.29
C LYS A 38 -32.94 19.62 12.22
N VAL A 39 -32.55 18.38 11.92
CA VAL A 39 -33.42 17.20 11.91
C VAL A 39 -32.80 16.17 12.84
N ASP A 40 -33.42 15.99 14.02
CA ASP A 40 -32.98 15.01 15.03
C ASP A 40 -33.50 13.59 14.75
N SER A 41 -34.01 13.37 13.54
CA SER A 41 -34.59 12.12 13.06
C SER A 41 -33.76 11.52 11.93
N GLU A 42 -33.92 10.21 11.72
CA GLU A 42 -33.29 9.50 10.62
C GLU A 42 -34.11 9.66 9.33
N ILE A 43 -33.42 9.78 8.20
CA ILE A 43 -34.03 9.91 6.88
C ILE A 43 -33.60 8.73 6.03
N PHE A 44 -34.56 8.07 5.36
CA PHE A 44 -34.31 6.98 4.42
C PHE A 44 -34.60 7.45 3.00
N ILE A 45 -33.60 7.39 2.13
CA ILE A 45 -33.72 7.73 0.71
C ILE A 45 -33.69 6.45 -0.10
N ARG A 46 -34.80 6.17 -0.79
CA ARG A 46 -35.01 4.96 -1.62
C ARG A 46 -35.31 5.28 -3.09
N THR A 47 -35.20 6.55 -3.46
CA THR A 47 -35.44 7.07 -4.80
C THR A 47 -34.29 7.98 -5.20
N THR A 48 -34.03 8.07 -6.50
CA THR A 48 -32.97 8.94 -7.00
C THR A 48 -33.26 10.38 -6.58
N LEU A 49 -32.25 11.04 -5.99
CA LEU A 49 -32.42 12.34 -5.38
C LEU A 49 -31.16 13.20 -5.52
N THR A 50 -31.35 14.47 -5.89
CA THR A 50 -30.28 15.46 -5.85
C THR A 50 -30.57 16.49 -4.75
N LEU A 51 -29.67 16.60 -3.79
CA LEU A 51 -29.70 17.58 -2.70
C LEU A 51 -28.75 18.73 -3.02
N ASN A 52 -29.33 19.92 -3.22
CA ASN A 52 -28.60 21.14 -3.49
C ASN A 52 -28.54 21.99 -2.22
N GLY A 53 -27.37 22.48 -1.85
CA GLY A 53 -27.19 23.41 -0.74
C GLY A 53 -27.13 24.87 -1.19
N PHE A 54 -26.44 25.67 -0.40
CA PHE A 54 -26.24 27.11 -0.63
C PHE A 54 -24.75 27.48 -0.58
N GLY A 55 -23.86 26.51 -0.81
CA GLY A 55 -22.41 26.67 -0.74
C GLY A 55 -21.79 26.08 0.52
N MET A 56 -20.49 25.78 0.44
CA MET A 56 -19.70 25.25 1.55
C MET A 56 -19.65 26.19 2.78
N ASP A 57 -19.73 27.51 2.55
CA ASP A 57 -19.71 28.53 3.61
C ASP A 57 -21.10 28.83 4.21
N SER A 58 -22.15 28.17 3.71
CA SER A 58 -23.49 28.32 4.25
C SER A 58 -23.59 27.77 5.68
N LYS A 59 -24.64 28.17 6.42
CA LYS A 59 -24.89 27.61 7.76
C LYS A 59 -25.10 26.10 7.67
N ILE A 60 -24.42 25.36 8.55
CA ILE A 60 -24.46 23.90 8.61
C ILE A 60 -25.90 23.40 8.73
N THR A 61 -26.29 22.50 7.82
CA THR A 61 -27.52 21.71 7.91
C THR A 61 -27.24 20.44 8.70
N ARG A 62 -27.96 20.25 9.81
CA ARG A 62 -27.79 19.10 10.71
C ARG A 62 -28.87 18.08 10.48
N ILE A 63 -28.49 16.85 10.13
CA ILE A 63 -29.39 15.70 10.01
C ILE A 63 -28.78 14.56 10.80
N LYS A 64 -29.50 13.98 11.77
CA LYS A 64 -28.96 12.94 12.64
C LYS A 64 -28.31 11.79 11.85
N THR A 65 -29.10 11.16 10.98
CA THR A 65 -28.64 10.07 10.10
C THR A 65 -29.39 10.12 8.77
N MET A 66 -28.67 9.94 7.67
CA MET A 66 -29.22 9.78 6.33
C MET A 66 -28.82 8.42 5.77
N ASN A 67 -29.81 7.56 5.55
CA ASN A 67 -29.65 6.22 5.00
C ASN A 67 -29.97 6.25 3.50
N ILE A 68 -28.97 5.98 2.66
CA ILE A 68 -29.13 5.83 1.21
C ILE A 68 -29.25 4.34 0.91
N VAL A 69 -30.40 3.91 0.37
CA VAL A 69 -30.74 2.48 0.22
C VAL A 69 -31.10 2.16 -1.21
N SER A 70 -30.23 1.40 -1.89
CA SER A 70 -30.44 0.84 -3.24
C SER A 70 -30.86 1.91 -4.25
N THR A 71 -30.26 3.08 -4.16
CA THR A 71 -30.59 4.23 -5.01
C THR A 71 -29.38 5.13 -5.23
N GLU A 72 -29.56 6.16 -6.07
CA GLU A 72 -28.55 7.16 -6.39
C GLU A 72 -28.86 8.49 -5.70
N VAL A 73 -27.91 9.02 -4.92
CA VAL A 73 -28.05 10.32 -4.28
C VAL A 73 -26.87 11.21 -4.65
N LYS A 74 -27.16 12.47 -4.97
CA LYS A 74 -26.18 13.50 -5.32
C LYS A 74 -26.26 14.66 -4.34
N PHE A 75 -25.12 15.09 -3.81
CA PHE A 75 -24.99 16.31 -3.01
C PHE A 75 -24.21 17.36 -3.81
N THR A 76 -24.72 18.58 -3.87
CA THR A 76 -24.03 19.71 -4.52
C THR A 76 -24.08 20.94 -3.61
N ASP A 77 -22.93 21.53 -3.33
CA ASP A 77 -22.81 22.78 -2.55
C ASP A 77 -23.42 22.68 -1.13
N VAL A 78 -23.32 21.51 -0.49
CA VAL A 78 -23.94 21.23 0.81
C VAL A 78 -22.93 21.39 1.96
N ASN A 79 -23.27 22.18 2.98
CA ASN A 79 -22.59 22.15 4.27
C ASN A 79 -23.39 21.28 5.26
N PHE A 80 -22.96 20.02 5.39
CA PHE A 80 -23.68 18.95 6.08
C PHE A 80 -23.02 18.59 7.42
N SER A 81 -23.86 18.27 8.41
CA SER A 81 -23.41 17.64 9.65
C SER A 81 -24.36 16.53 10.09
N GLY A 82 -23.83 15.33 10.28
CA GLY A 82 -24.64 14.12 10.46
C GLY A 82 -23.89 12.84 10.14
N ASN A 83 -24.57 11.70 10.23
CA ASN A 83 -24.08 10.44 9.67
C ASN A 83 -24.76 10.14 8.34
N ILE A 84 -24.00 9.66 7.36
CA ILE A 84 -24.49 9.18 6.07
C ILE A 84 -24.14 7.70 5.95
N ILE A 85 -25.15 6.85 5.84
CA ILE A 85 -24.99 5.41 5.65
C ILE A 85 -25.33 5.09 4.19
N VAL A 86 -24.32 4.68 3.42
CA VAL A 86 -24.47 4.26 2.03
C VAL A 86 -24.60 2.75 1.99
N SER A 87 -25.83 2.25 1.81
CA SER A 87 -26.13 0.82 1.84
C SER A 87 -25.68 0.11 0.57
N THR A 88 -25.65 -1.22 0.61
CA THR A 88 -25.25 -2.08 -0.51
C THR A 88 -25.94 -1.71 -1.83
N GLY A 89 -25.14 -1.63 -2.90
CA GLY A 89 -25.60 -1.32 -4.25
C GLY A 89 -26.03 0.12 -4.49
N SER A 90 -25.92 1.00 -3.49
CA SER A 90 -26.24 2.42 -3.63
C SER A 90 -25.11 3.19 -4.30
N LYS A 91 -25.46 4.34 -4.88
CA LYS A 91 -24.49 5.28 -5.45
C LYS A 91 -24.59 6.62 -4.74
N PHE A 92 -23.45 7.15 -4.30
CA PHE A 92 -23.41 8.44 -3.62
C PHE A 92 -22.37 9.36 -4.25
N TYR A 93 -22.81 10.51 -4.72
CA TYR A 93 -21.92 11.51 -5.32
C TYR A 93 -22.00 12.80 -4.53
N ALA A 94 -20.87 13.44 -4.29
CA ALA A 94 -20.83 14.75 -3.64
C ALA A 94 -19.84 15.69 -4.31
N THR A 95 -20.28 16.91 -4.57
CA THR A 95 -19.46 17.95 -5.20
C THR A 95 -19.53 19.24 -4.37
N ASN A 96 -18.38 19.83 -4.08
CA ASN A 96 -18.27 21.08 -3.31
C ASN A 96 -19.00 21.00 -1.96
N CYS A 97 -18.78 19.94 -1.19
CA CYS A 97 -19.50 19.72 0.08
C CYS A 97 -18.57 19.77 1.29
N ASN A 98 -19.07 20.31 2.39
CA ASN A 98 -18.45 20.21 3.71
C ASN A 98 -19.17 19.13 4.52
N PHE A 99 -18.43 18.16 5.04
CA PHE A 99 -18.95 17.08 5.88
C PHE A 99 -18.36 17.19 7.28
N ASN A 100 -19.23 17.31 8.28
CA ASN A 100 -18.87 17.43 9.69
C ASN A 100 -19.57 16.36 10.53
N CYS A 101 -18.94 15.89 11.60
CA CYS A 101 -19.65 15.08 12.58
C CYS A 101 -20.52 15.94 13.49
N SER A 102 -21.76 15.50 13.76
CA SER A 102 -22.70 16.22 14.63
C SER A 102 -22.76 15.67 16.06
N CYS A 103 -22.22 14.47 16.30
CA CYS A 103 -22.52 13.66 17.47
C CYS A 103 -21.27 13.00 18.05
N GLU A 104 -21.06 13.16 19.36
CA GLU A 104 -19.95 12.53 20.10
C GLU A 104 -19.97 10.98 20.04
N LYS A 105 -21.11 10.37 19.70
CA LYS A 105 -21.27 8.92 19.65
C LYS A 105 -21.09 8.30 18.27
N GLN A 106 -20.95 9.09 17.21
CA GLN A 106 -20.83 8.56 15.85
C GLN A 106 -19.37 8.30 15.51
N ASP A 107 -19.07 7.05 15.15
CA ASP A 107 -17.72 6.63 14.80
C ASP A 107 -17.27 7.23 13.47
N ALA A 108 -18.15 7.32 12.47
CA ALA A 108 -17.86 7.90 11.17
C ALA A 108 -18.91 8.93 10.72
N ILE A 109 -18.52 9.85 9.83
CA ILE A 109 -19.44 10.76 9.14
C ILE A 109 -20.12 10.03 7.98
N ILE A 110 -19.37 9.20 7.28
CA ILE A 110 -19.87 8.39 6.16
C ILE A 110 -19.46 6.93 6.37
N GLU A 111 -20.46 6.05 6.38
CA GLU A 111 -20.30 4.61 6.46
C GLU A 111 -20.71 3.98 5.12
N ILE A 112 -19.78 3.26 4.49
CA ILE A 112 -19.96 2.70 3.15
C ILE A 112 -20.02 1.19 3.25
N SER A 113 -21.20 0.64 2.94
CA SER A 113 -21.46 -0.80 2.90
C SER A 113 -20.92 -1.43 1.62
N PRO A 114 -20.75 -2.77 1.56
CA PRO A 114 -20.24 -3.48 0.38
C PRO A 114 -21.00 -3.15 -0.91
N ASN A 115 -20.31 -3.20 -2.04
CA ASN A 115 -20.81 -2.96 -3.40
C ASN A 115 -21.42 -1.55 -3.62
N ALA A 116 -21.10 -0.59 -2.76
CA ALA A 116 -21.46 0.80 -2.99
C ALA A 116 -20.43 1.50 -3.89
N VAL A 117 -20.91 2.48 -4.66
CA VAL A 117 -20.06 3.35 -5.48
C VAL A 117 -20.15 4.76 -4.93
N CYS A 118 -19.01 5.34 -4.58
CA CYS A 118 -18.97 6.70 -4.04
C CYS A 118 -17.95 7.56 -4.78
N GLU A 119 -18.33 8.80 -5.12
CA GLU A 119 -17.42 9.77 -5.72
C GLU A 119 -17.55 11.13 -5.03
N PHE A 120 -16.42 11.72 -4.69
CA PHE A 120 -16.33 12.99 -3.99
C PHE A 120 -15.41 13.92 -4.77
N THR A 121 -15.89 15.13 -5.06
CA THR A 121 -15.14 16.15 -5.81
C THR A 121 -15.15 17.47 -5.06
N ASN A 122 -13.97 18.04 -4.77
CA ASN A 122 -13.81 19.31 -4.05
C ASN A 122 -14.54 19.30 -2.68
N CYS A 123 -14.50 18.17 -1.96
CA CYS A 123 -15.19 18.05 -0.67
C CYS A 123 -14.20 18.16 0.51
N ASN A 124 -14.67 18.71 1.62
CA ASN A 124 -13.91 18.77 2.87
C ASN A 124 -14.56 17.86 3.92
N PHE A 125 -13.72 17.11 4.64
CA PHE A 125 -14.14 16.20 5.70
C PHE A 125 -13.48 16.61 7.01
N TYR A 126 -14.29 17.06 7.96
CA TYR A 126 -13.89 17.42 9.31
C TYR A 126 -14.34 16.31 10.26
N GLY A 127 -13.38 15.47 10.70
CA GLY A 127 -13.58 14.11 11.24
C GLY A 127 -14.79 13.81 12.15
N GLY A 128 -15.17 12.53 12.18
CA GLY A 128 -16.04 11.92 13.22
C GLY A 128 -15.25 11.45 14.43
N ASN A 129 -15.92 10.91 15.45
CA ASN A 129 -15.27 10.57 16.73
C ASN A 129 -14.10 9.59 16.55
N GLN A 130 -14.24 8.64 15.61
CA GLN A 130 -13.17 7.70 15.24
C GLN A 130 -12.62 7.98 13.84
N SER A 131 -13.50 8.26 12.87
CA SER A 131 -13.11 8.52 11.50
C SER A 131 -13.99 9.48 10.73
N SER A 132 -13.49 10.04 9.63
CA SER A 132 -14.35 10.76 8.68
C SER A 132 -15.16 9.76 7.86
N ILE A 133 -14.49 8.74 7.33
CA ILE A 133 -15.12 7.75 6.44
C ILE A 133 -14.67 6.35 6.83
N THR A 134 -15.62 5.42 6.94
CA THR A 134 -15.36 4.00 7.08
C THR A 134 -15.97 3.23 5.91
N SER A 135 -15.18 2.36 5.28
CA SER A 135 -15.62 1.45 4.24
C SER A 135 -15.27 0.02 4.63
N ASN A 136 -16.28 -0.85 4.52
CA ASN A 136 -16.16 -2.26 4.85
C ASN A 136 -16.80 -3.09 3.75
N GLY A 137 -15.98 -3.65 2.86
CA GLY A 137 -16.41 -4.48 1.75
C GLY A 137 -15.84 -4.08 0.39
N PRO A 138 -16.08 -4.90 -0.64
CA PRO A 138 -15.71 -4.58 -2.01
C PRO A 138 -16.46 -3.32 -2.46
N ASN A 139 -15.73 -2.21 -2.54
CA ASN A 139 -16.28 -0.91 -2.87
C ASN A 139 -15.37 -0.22 -3.90
N ASN A 140 -15.95 0.70 -4.67
CA ASN A 140 -15.19 1.57 -5.55
C ASN A 140 -15.44 3.02 -5.14
N ILE A 141 -14.42 3.62 -4.52
CA ILE A 141 -14.51 4.96 -3.95
C ILE A 141 -13.47 5.85 -4.62
N THR A 142 -13.90 7.01 -5.12
CA THR A 142 -13.00 8.00 -5.74
C THR A 142 -13.11 9.34 -5.01
N PHE A 143 -11.96 9.91 -4.68
CA PHE A 143 -11.83 11.27 -4.15
C PHE A 143 -10.99 12.11 -5.11
N ASN A 144 -11.51 13.28 -5.49
CA ASN A 144 -10.84 14.22 -6.38
C ASN A 144 -10.82 15.61 -5.73
N ASN A 145 -9.62 16.19 -5.55
CA ASN A 145 -9.41 17.49 -4.92
C ASN A 145 -10.07 17.61 -3.54
N CYS A 146 -10.08 16.54 -2.74
CA CYS A 146 -10.73 16.53 -1.43
C CYS A 146 -9.73 16.80 -0.29
N SER A 147 -10.22 17.36 0.82
CA SER A 147 -9.41 17.63 2.01
C SER A 147 -9.93 16.87 3.22
N PHE A 148 -9.04 16.20 3.94
CA PHE A 148 -9.32 15.50 5.18
C PHE A 148 -8.61 16.21 6.33
N LEU A 149 -9.38 16.88 7.17
CA LEU A 149 -8.89 17.84 8.14
C LEU A 149 -9.29 17.42 9.55
N LYS A 150 -8.34 17.51 10.49
CA LYS A 150 -8.59 17.41 11.95
C LYS A 150 -9.33 16.13 12.34
N ALA A 151 -8.90 14.98 11.83
CA ALA A 151 -9.47 13.70 12.23
C ALA A 151 -8.99 13.34 13.64
N PRO A 152 -9.91 13.19 14.63
CA PRO A 152 -9.52 13.00 16.02
C PRO A 152 -8.84 11.66 16.30
N VAL A 153 -9.05 10.65 15.44
CA VAL A 153 -8.29 9.39 15.47
C VAL A 153 -7.76 9.05 14.07
N THR A 154 -8.64 8.67 13.13
CA THR A 154 -8.23 8.25 11.79
C THR A 154 -9.03 8.95 10.69
N SER A 155 -8.46 9.50 9.61
CA SER A 155 -9.32 10.14 8.59
C SER A 155 -10.17 9.10 7.83
N LEU A 156 -9.55 8.01 7.35
CA LEU A 156 -10.26 6.92 6.66
C LEU A 156 -9.86 5.53 7.15
N VAL A 157 -10.86 4.66 7.31
CA VAL A 157 -10.68 3.24 7.59
C VAL A 157 -11.27 2.42 6.44
N LEU A 158 -10.42 1.67 5.74
CA LEU A 158 -10.76 0.94 4.53
C LEU A 158 -10.42 -0.54 4.72
N SER A 159 -11.42 -1.41 4.60
CA SER A 159 -11.27 -2.82 4.96
C SER A 159 -12.08 -3.76 4.07
N ASN A 160 -11.68 -5.03 4.05
CA ASN A 160 -12.38 -6.13 3.36
C ASN A 160 -12.54 -5.85 1.86
N GLU A 161 -11.42 -5.82 1.14
CA GLU A 161 -11.38 -5.68 -0.33
C GLU A 161 -11.90 -4.32 -0.86
N THR A 162 -11.88 -3.27 -0.03
CA THR A 162 -12.22 -1.92 -0.49
C THR A 162 -11.18 -1.39 -1.48
N GLY A 163 -11.64 -0.90 -2.64
CA GLY A 163 -10.83 -0.16 -3.60
C GLY A 163 -11.06 1.35 -3.47
N VAL A 164 -9.99 2.11 -3.27
CA VAL A 164 -10.04 3.58 -3.20
C VAL A 164 -9.01 4.24 -4.12
N LYS A 165 -9.40 5.38 -4.70
CA LYS A 165 -8.52 6.25 -5.49
C LYS A 165 -8.60 7.68 -4.98
N PHE A 166 -7.45 8.30 -4.78
CA PHE A 166 -7.30 9.70 -4.39
C PHE A 166 -6.51 10.44 -5.46
N TYR A 167 -7.05 11.57 -5.90
CA TYR A 167 -6.44 12.49 -6.85
C TYR A 167 -6.36 13.87 -6.21
N ASN A 168 -5.16 14.45 -6.13
CA ASN A 168 -4.93 15.80 -5.61
C ASN A 168 -5.55 16.05 -4.23
N CYS A 169 -5.56 15.04 -3.37
CA CYS A 169 -6.19 15.15 -2.05
C CYS A 169 -5.18 15.64 -0.99
N GLN A 170 -5.70 16.33 0.02
CA GLN A 170 -4.92 16.82 1.16
C GLN A 170 -5.32 16.10 2.45
N PHE A 171 -4.33 15.72 3.25
CA PHE A 171 -4.52 15.12 4.57
C PHE A 171 -3.75 15.93 5.62
N GLN A 172 -4.43 16.31 6.70
CA GLN A 172 -3.85 17.13 7.76
C GLN A 172 -4.44 16.79 9.14
N ASP A 173 -3.62 16.86 10.18
CA ASP A 173 -4.03 16.77 11.59
C ASP A 173 -4.75 15.48 12.00
N ALA A 174 -4.36 14.32 11.44
CA ALA A 174 -4.85 13.03 11.90
C ALA A 174 -4.01 12.53 13.10
N THR A 175 -4.64 12.27 14.24
CA THR A 175 -3.89 11.96 15.48
C THR A 175 -3.24 10.58 15.49
N LYS A 176 -3.86 9.57 14.86
CA LYS A 176 -3.35 8.19 14.80
C LYS A 176 -2.96 7.77 13.39
N TYR A 177 -3.91 7.80 12.44
CA TYR A 177 -3.66 7.45 11.04
C TYR A 177 -4.38 8.44 10.11
N SER A 178 -3.75 8.96 9.05
CA SER A 178 -4.58 9.63 8.02
C SER A 178 -5.40 8.59 7.26
N VAL A 179 -4.76 7.50 6.83
CA VAL A 179 -5.46 6.40 6.13
C VAL A 179 -5.03 5.04 6.68
N LEU A 180 -5.99 4.20 7.05
CA LEU A 180 -5.81 2.81 7.42
C LEU A 180 -6.41 1.90 6.34
N ILE A 181 -5.59 1.06 5.72
CA ILE A 181 -5.96 0.11 4.66
C ILE A 181 -5.65 -1.31 5.13
N THR A 182 -6.65 -2.19 5.17
CA THR A 182 -6.49 -3.54 5.72
C THR A 182 -7.33 -4.58 4.98
N LYS A 183 -7.02 -5.86 5.21
CA LYS A 183 -7.78 -7.02 4.74
C LYS A 183 -8.01 -6.98 3.22
N LYS A 184 -6.91 -7.11 2.47
CA LYS A 184 -6.90 -7.17 0.99
C LYS A 184 -7.47 -5.93 0.29
N SER A 185 -7.43 -4.78 0.96
CA SER A 185 -7.91 -3.52 0.39
C SER A 185 -6.83 -2.83 -0.44
N ASN A 186 -7.26 -1.99 -1.37
CA ASN A 186 -6.39 -1.34 -2.36
C ASN A 186 -6.52 0.18 -2.27
N GLY A 187 -5.40 0.88 -2.11
CA GLY A 187 -5.36 2.34 -2.12
C GLY A 187 -4.41 2.90 -3.17
N SER A 188 -4.92 3.78 -4.03
CA SER A 188 -4.12 4.54 -4.99
C SER A 188 -4.15 6.03 -4.65
N PHE A 189 -2.98 6.65 -4.53
CA PHE A 189 -2.81 8.05 -4.21
C PHE A 189 -1.97 8.70 -5.30
N ASN A 190 -2.58 9.65 -6.02
CA ASN A 190 -1.91 10.40 -7.08
C ASN A 190 -1.92 11.88 -6.73
N SER A 191 -0.74 12.49 -6.73
CA SER A 191 -0.57 13.92 -6.49
C SER A 191 -1.14 14.39 -5.14
N CYS A 192 -1.10 13.52 -4.12
CA CYS A 192 -1.67 13.80 -2.81
C CYS A 192 -0.64 14.45 -1.88
N THR A 193 -1.12 15.23 -0.91
CA THR A 193 -0.28 15.87 0.10
C THR A 193 -0.67 15.43 1.50
N PHE A 194 0.30 14.97 2.28
CA PHE A 194 0.18 14.66 3.69
C PHE A 194 1.12 15.60 4.44
N ALA A 195 0.55 16.51 5.24
CA ALA A 195 1.31 17.52 5.96
C ALA A 195 0.84 17.58 7.40
N GLN A 196 1.77 17.80 8.34
CA GLN A 196 1.44 18.01 9.75
C GLN A 196 0.55 16.88 10.29
N ILE A 197 1.04 15.64 10.17
CA ILE A 197 0.32 14.47 10.68
C ILE A 197 0.93 14.11 12.03
N PRO A 198 0.23 14.35 13.17
CA PRO A 198 0.71 13.89 14.47
C PRO A 198 0.84 12.36 14.53
N GLY A 199 -0.11 11.66 13.89
CA GLY A 199 -0.08 10.21 13.74
C GLY A 199 0.87 9.74 12.64
N LYS A 200 0.53 8.60 12.06
CA LYS A 200 1.18 8.06 10.86
C LYS A 200 0.33 8.40 9.64
N ALA A 201 0.94 8.79 8.52
CA ALA A 201 0.16 9.16 7.34
C ALA A 201 -0.66 7.97 6.81
N ILE A 202 -0.03 6.82 6.60
CA ILE A 202 -0.66 5.62 6.01
C ILE A 202 -0.24 4.36 6.79
N ALA A 203 -1.21 3.53 7.12
CA ALA A 203 -1.00 2.17 7.61
C ALA A 203 -1.67 1.17 6.66
N ALA A 204 -0.91 0.16 6.22
CA ALA A 204 -1.37 -0.87 5.30
C ALA A 204 -1.01 -2.27 5.82
N CYS A 205 -1.99 -3.17 5.91
CA CYS A 205 -1.76 -4.51 6.44
C CYS A 205 -2.64 -5.58 5.80
N THR A 206 -2.30 -6.85 6.05
CA THR A 206 -3.11 -8.03 5.70
C THR A 206 -3.36 -8.12 4.19
N GLU A 207 -2.28 -8.37 3.43
CA GLU A 207 -2.31 -8.58 1.97
C GLU A 207 -2.91 -7.40 1.19
N SER A 208 -2.81 -6.18 1.72
CA SER A 208 -3.31 -4.98 1.04
C SER A 208 -2.35 -4.49 -0.04
N MET A 209 -2.83 -3.63 -0.94
CA MET A 209 -1.99 -3.00 -1.97
C MET A 209 -2.06 -1.47 -1.89
N ILE A 210 -0.89 -0.83 -1.92
CA ILE A 210 -0.75 0.63 -1.90
C ILE A 210 0.03 1.08 -3.11
N SER A 211 -0.48 2.09 -3.82
CA SER A 211 0.24 2.79 -4.88
C SER A 211 0.28 4.29 -4.57
N LEU A 212 1.47 4.85 -4.43
CA LEU A 212 1.73 6.28 -4.25
C LEU A 212 2.45 6.81 -5.48
N SER A 213 1.93 7.84 -6.11
CA SER A 213 2.60 8.53 -7.21
C SER A 213 2.54 10.04 -7.04
N ASP A 214 3.66 10.70 -7.32
CA ASP A 214 3.76 12.17 -7.39
C ASP A 214 3.28 12.86 -6.10
N SER A 215 3.39 12.18 -4.96
CA SER A 215 2.80 12.60 -3.69
C SER A 215 3.85 13.17 -2.74
N LYS A 216 3.41 14.05 -1.83
CA LYS A 216 4.28 14.77 -0.90
C LYS A 216 3.93 14.45 0.55
N PHE A 217 4.96 14.17 1.34
CA PHE A 217 4.86 13.87 2.76
C PHE A 217 5.79 14.79 3.52
N SER A 218 5.23 15.58 4.44
CA SER A 218 6.00 16.52 5.26
C SER A 218 5.52 16.51 6.71
N GLU A 219 6.46 16.64 7.65
CA GLU A 219 6.17 16.82 9.08
C GLU A 219 5.24 15.74 9.67
N CYS A 220 5.37 14.49 9.20
CA CYS A 220 4.61 13.35 9.72
C CYS A 220 5.31 12.77 10.97
N GLN A 221 4.83 13.16 12.15
CA GLN A 221 5.52 12.98 13.43
C GLN A 221 5.76 11.51 13.76
N ASN A 222 4.77 10.64 13.56
CA ASN A 222 4.91 9.19 13.79
C ASN A 222 5.18 8.40 12.50
N GLY A 223 5.70 9.08 11.48
CA GLY A 223 6.16 8.50 10.25
C GLY A 223 5.13 8.47 9.12
N VAL A 224 5.56 8.03 7.94
CA VAL A 224 4.75 8.13 6.74
C VAL A 224 3.98 6.83 6.48
N LEU A 225 4.66 5.74 6.15
CA LEU A 225 4.02 4.49 5.75
C LEU A 225 4.47 3.32 6.63
N CYS A 226 3.54 2.54 7.14
CA CYS A 226 3.81 1.23 7.73
C CYS A 226 3.09 0.14 6.94
N SER A 227 3.85 -0.86 6.49
CA SER A 227 3.36 -2.00 5.72
C SER A 227 3.69 -3.30 6.45
N CYS A 228 2.69 -4.17 6.65
CA CYS A 228 2.89 -5.49 7.25
C CYS A 228 2.02 -6.59 6.64
N ASP A 229 2.32 -7.84 6.99
CA ASP A 229 1.55 -9.03 6.65
C ASP A 229 1.31 -9.18 5.15
N GLN A 230 2.40 -9.33 4.37
CA GLN A 230 2.37 -9.57 2.92
C GLN A 230 1.72 -8.43 2.10
N THR A 231 1.77 -7.21 2.61
CA THR A 231 1.28 -6.02 1.88
C THR A 231 2.23 -5.64 0.75
N VAL A 232 1.69 -5.21 -0.39
CA VAL A 232 2.46 -4.75 -1.55
C VAL A 232 2.40 -3.23 -1.66
N VAL A 233 3.55 -2.60 -1.79
CA VAL A 233 3.68 -1.14 -1.84
C VAL A 233 4.39 -0.73 -3.14
N LYS A 234 3.82 0.24 -3.85
CA LYS A 234 4.46 0.90 -4.99
C LYS A 234 4.55 2.39 -4.72
N ILE A 235 5.72 2.98 -4.89
CA ILE A 235 5.97 4.41 -4.69
C ILE A 235 6.77 4.92 -5.87
N THR A 236 6.28 5.97 -6.53
CA THR A 236 6.96 6.58 -7.67
C THR A 236 6.96 8.10 -7.54
N ASN A 237 8.09 8.75 -7.85
CA ASN A 237 8.20 10.21 -7.94
C ASN A 237 7.65 10.96 -6.73
N SER A 238 7.80 10.41 -5.52
CA SER A 238 7.22 11.00 -4.30
C SER A 238 8.29 11.63 -3.42
N GLU A 239 7.92 12.67 -2.68
CA GLU A 239 8.80 13.45 -1.82
C GLU A 239 8.48 13.19 -0.35
N PHE A 240 9.51 12.86 0.43
CA PHE A 240 9.45 12.63 1.87
C PHE A 240 10.41 13.62 2.54
N LYS A 241 9.88 14.59 3.27
CA LYS A 241 10.67 15.71 3.79
C LYS A 241 10.40 15.95 5.27
N ASP A 242 11.46 16.21 6.04
CA ASP A 242 11.38 16.62 7.45
C ASP A 242 10.55 15.61 8.29
N ILE A 243 10.89 14.33 8.17
CA ILE A 243 10.22 13.23 8.88
C ILE A 243 11.02 12.88 10.14
N PRO A 244 10.57 13.28 11.34
CA PRO A 244 11.38 13.18 12.57
C PRO A 244 11.57 11.74 13.06
N THR A 245 10.75 10.80 12.60
CA THR A 245 10.82 9.39 13.00
C THR A 245 11.18 8.49 11.83
N ILE A 246 10.19 7.83 11.21
CA ILE A 246 10.43 6.84 10.15
C ILE A 246 9.59 7.20 8.92
N GLY A 247 10.22 7.39 7.77
CA GLY A 247 9.54 7.53 6.49
C GLY A 247 8.71 6.28 6.21
N ILE A 248 9.36 5.18 5.82
CA ILE A 248 8.68 3.94 5.43
C ILE A 248 9.17 2.76 6.27
N THR A 249 8.25 1.92 6.74
CA THR A 249 8.54 0.64 7.36
C THR A 249 7.87 -0.49 6.59
N LEU A 250 8.66 -1.50 6.20
CA LEU A 250 8.18 -2.75 5.61
C LEU A 250 8.47 -3.90 6.57
N SER A 251 7.47 -4.70 6.88
CA SER A 251 7.62 -5.81 7.82
C SER A 251 6.82 -7.05 7.42
N LYS A 252 7.19 -8.20 8.01
CA LYS A 252 6.42 -9.46 7.94
C LYS A 252 6.07 -9.90 6.50
N GLY A 253 7.08 -9.98 5.65
CA GLY A 253 6.95 -10.47 4.27
C GLY A 253 6.29 -9.48 3.31
N SER A 254 6.29 -8.19 3.64
CA SER A 254 5.78 -7.16 2.73
C SER A 254 6.76 -6.91 1.58
N ASN A 255 6.25 -6.42 0.45
CA ASN A 255 7.04 -6.13 -0.73
C ASN A 255 6.90 -4.66 -1.12
N ALA A 256 7.98 -4.01 -1.53
CA ALA A 256 7.93 -2.66 -2.05
C ALA A 256 8.70 -2.46 -3.35
N TYR A 257 8.18 -1.58 -4.19
CA TYR A 257 8.87 -1.00 -5.34
C TYR A 257 8.89 0.52 -5.18
N ILE A 258 10.07 1.10 -5.04
CA ILE A 258 10.27 2.54 -4.84
C ILE A 258 11.16 3.05 -5.96
N GLU A 259 10.65 4.01 -6.75
CA GLU A 259 11.37 4.58 -7.87
C GLU A 259 11.27 6.11 -7.94
N GLY A 260 12.37 6.78 -8.33
CA GLY A 260 12.33 8.21 -8.66
C GLY A 260 11.97 9.12 -7.50
N SER A 261 12.05 8.64 -6.26
CA SER A 261 11.55 9.34 -5.07
C SER A 261 12.69 10.05 -4.33
N SER A 262 12.36 10.94 -3.39
CA SER A 262 13.35 11.66 -2.57
C SER A 262 13.02 11.60 -1.09
N PHE A 263 14.05 11.36 -0.27
CA PHE A 263 14.01 11.43 1.18
C PHE A 263 15.01 12.49 1.63
N ASP A 264 14.54 13.63 2.14
CA ASP A 264 15.40 14.70 2.68
C ASP A 264 15.07 14.94 4.15
N ASN A 265 16.10 14.92 4.99
CA ASN A 265 15.99 15.20 6.43
C ASN A 265 14.97 14.27 7.14
N CYS A 266 15.02 12.97 6.84
CA CYS A 266 14.24 11.95 7.53
C CYS A 266 15.13 11.22 8.54
N SER A 267 14.75 11.16 9.83
CA SER A 267 15.57 10.45 10.83
C SER A 267 15.86 9.00 10.40
N ARG A 268 14.84 8.29 9.90
CA ARG A 268 15.00 6.98 9.23
C ARG A 268 14.14 6.96 7.98
N ALA A 269 14.74 7.05 6.80
CA ALA A 269 14.01 7.10 5.53
C ALA A 269 13.26 5.80 5.24
N LEU A 270 13.94 4.65 5.33
CA LEU A 270 13.37 3.34 5.05
C LEU A 270 13.91 2.29 6.03
N ILE A 271 13.00 1.51 6.60
CA ILE A 271 13.31 0.29 7.36
C ILE A 271 12.68 -0.90 6.65
N VAL A 272 13.51 -1.89 6.31
CA VAL A 272 13.06 -3.13 5.69
C VAL A 272 13.35 -4.29 6.64
N ASN A 273 12.32 -4.88 7.24
CA ASN A 273 12.44 -5.98 8.19
C ASN A 273 11.78 -7.25 7.65
N ARG A 274 12.58 -8.27 7.31
CA ARG A 274 12.08 -9.56 6.76
C ARG A 274 11.06 -9.35 5.63
N SER A 275 11.40 -8.44 4.72
CA SER A 275 10.54 -7.92 3.65
C SER A 275 11.40 -7.65 2.42
N TYR A 276 10.80 -7.58 1.23
CA TYR A 276 11.52 -7.35 -0.03
C TYR A 276 11.33 -5.92 -0.53
N VAL A 277 12.39 -5.29 -1.02
CA VAL A 277 12.35 -3.98 -1.66
C VAL A 277 13.20 -3.96 -2.93
N VAL A 278 12.62 -3.34 -3.97
CA VAL A 278 13.36 -2.82 -5.12
C VAL A 278 13.37 -1.31 -5.02
N LEU A 279 14.57 -0.74 -5.03
CA LEU A 279 14.79 0.68 -4.88
C LEU A 279 15.62 1.19 -6.06
N ASN A 280 15.04 2.08 -6.87
CA ASN A 280 15.66 2.57 -8.09
C ASN A 280 15.62 4.09 -8.20
N LYS A 281 16.69 4.73 -8.68
CA LYS A 281 16.70 6.18 -8.98
C LYS A 281 16.16 7.07 -7.86
N THR A 282 16.40 6.69 -6.60
CA THR A 282 15.90 7.38 -5.42
C THR A 282 17.03 8.14 -4.73
N SER A 283 16.75 9.33 -4.22
CA SER A 283 17.72 10.16 -3.50
C SER A 283 17.44 10.14 -1.99
N PHE A 284 18.49 9.95 -1.20
CA PHE A 284 18.51 9.98 0.26
C PHE A 284 19.50 11.05 0.70
N LYS A 285 19.04 12.02 1.48
CA LYS A 285 19.85 13.15 1.94
C LYS A 285 19.63 13.39 3.42
N ASN A 286 20.70 13.40 4.22
CA ASN A 286 20.63 13.58 5.67
C ASN A 286 19.67 12.56 6.32
N CYS A 287 19.79 11.29 5.95
CA CYS A 287 18.86 10.23 6.35
C CYS A 287 19.57 8.97 6.83
N ILE A 288 18.86 8.13 7.60
CA ILE A 288 19.26 6.74 7.87
C ILE A 288 18.44 5.79 7.01
N PHE A 289 19.12 4.88 6.31
CA PHE A 289 18.54 3.78 5.55
C PHE A 289 18.91 2.45 6.21
N LEU A 290 17.93 1.64 6.61
CA LEU A 290 18.16 0.45 7.42
C LEU A 290 17.55 -0.81 6.80
N VAL A 291 18.38 -1.82 6.59
CA VAL A 291 17.98 -3.13 6.08
C VAL A 291 18.26 -4.19 7.15
N ILE A 292 17.21 -4.87 7.56
CA ILE A 292 17.23 -5.82 8.68
C ILE A 292 16.62 -7.15 8.23
N GLY A 293 17.32 -8.23 8.54
CA GLY A 293 16.76 -9.57 8.60
C GLY A 293 17.22 -10.48 7.48
N LYS A 294 17.27 -11.77 7.83
CA LYS A 294 17.78 -12.84 6.98
C LYS A 294 16.86 -13.09 5.77
N TYR A 295 17.48 -13.54 4.68
CA TYR A 295 16.83 -14.17 3.53
C TYR A 295 15.85 -13.31 2.71
N CYS A 296 15.98 -11.98 2.78
CA CYS A 296 15.21 -11.09 1.90
C CYS A 296 16.17 -10.35 0.96
N PRO A 297 16.27 -10.75 -0.32
CA PRO A 297 17.15 -10.08 -1.26
C PRO A 297 16.64 -8.66 -1.48
N GLN A 298 17.47 -7.64 -1.28
CA GLN A 298 17.12 -6.26 -1.65
C GLN A 298 17.87 -5.89 -2.91
N ILE A 299 17.21 -5.19 -3.82
CA ILE A 299 17.84 -4.68 -5.04
C ILE A 299 17.83 -3.16 -4.98
N ILE A 300 19.01 -2.58 -4.80
CA ILE A 300 19.21 -1.14 -4.58
C ILE A 300 20.08 -0.62 -5.73
N THR A 301 19.45 0.01 -6.72
CA THR A 301 20.10 0.38 -7.99
C THR A 301 20.01 1.86 -8.31
N ASN A 302 21.08 2.47 -8.81
CA ASN A 302 21.07 3.84 -9.35
C ASN A 302 20.57 4.91 -8.34
N ASN A 303 20.81 4.71 -7.04
CA ASN A 303 20.37 5.64 -6.00
C ASN A 303 21.49 6.60 -5.61
N GLN A 304 21.11 7.72 -4.99
CA GLN A 304 22.04 8.70 -4.43
C GLN A 304 21.87 8.75 -2.91
N PHE A 305 22.96 8.56 -2.17
CA PHE A 305 23.03 8.70 -0.73
C PHE A 305 24.00 9.84 -0.41
N LEU A 306 23.48 10.93 0.16
CA LEU A 306 24.25 12.13 0.52
C LEU A 306 24.13 12.37 2.02
N ASN A 307 25.26 12.49 2.73
CA ASN A 307 25.28 12.73 4.18
C ASN A 307 24.36 11.76 4.96
N SER A 308 24.35 10.49 4.55
CA SER A 308 23.39 9.49 5.02
C SER A 308 24.11 8.29 5.66
N GLU A 309 23.37 7.52 6.44
CA GLU A 309 23.86 6.28 7.04
C GLU A 309 23.09 5.09 6.46
N ILE A 310 23.81 4.05 6.05
CA ILE A 310 23.28 2.81 5.49
C ILE A 310 23.59 1.70 6.49
N GLY A 311 22.59 1.20 7.21
CA GLY A 311 22.70 0.06 8.12
C GLY A 311 22.24 -1.25 7.47
N ILE A 312 23.06 -2.29 7.56
CA ILE A 312 22.78 -3.63 7.02
C ILE A 312 23.08 -4.65 8.13
N THR A 313 22.06 -5.31 8.64
CA THR A 313 22.20 -6.21 9.81
C THR A 313 21.37 -7.49 9.68
N ASP A 314 21.49 -8.36 10.68
CA ASP A 314 20.73 -9.60 10.85
C ASP A 314 20.79 -10.54 9.63
N GLY A 315 21.98 -10.78 9.08
CA GLY A 315 22.21 -11.70 7.98
C GLY A 315 21.51 -11.29 6.67
N CYS A 316 21.28 -10.00 6.48
CA CYS A 316 20.75 -9.48 5.22
C CYS A 316 21.83 -9.46 4.13
N ASN A 317 21.44 -9.79 2.90
CA ASN A 317 22.34 -9.87 1.74
C ASN A 317 21.82 -8.97 0.59
N PRO A 318 21.78 -7.64 0.79
CA PRO A 318 21.32 -6.72 -0.24
C PRO A 318 22.34 -6.58 -1.38
N ILE A 319 21.84 -6.29 -2.59
CA ILE A 319 22.65 -5.97 -3.76
C ILE A 319 22.53 -4.48 -4.03
N PHE A 320 23.65 -3.78 -3.90
CA PHE A 320 23.83 -2.39 -4.30
C PHE A 320 24.50 -2.36 -5.67
N LYS A 321 23.88 -1.72 -6.66
CA LYS A 321 24.46 -1.58 -8.01
C LYS A 321 24.35 -0.15 -8.54
N ASN A 322 25.47 0.41 -9.00
CA ASN A 322 25.55 1.76 -9.59
C ASN A 322 25.01 2.86 -8.66
N ASN A 323 25.19 2.76 -7.34
CA ASN A 323 24.74 3.82 -6.42
C ASN A 323 25.86 4.83 -6.16
N GLN A 324 25.50 6.07 -5.86
CA GLN A 324 26.43 7.11 -5.44
C GLN A 324 26.33 7.29 -3.92
N VAL A 325 27.40 7.02 -3.18
CA VAL A 325 27.43 7.12 -1.71
C VAL A 325 28.46 8.19 -1.31
N VAL A 326 27.97 9.43 -1.14
CA VAL A 326 28.77 10.64 -0.92
C VAL A 326 28.63 11.09 0.53
N ASN A 327 29.76 11.28 1.22
CA ASN A 327 29.81 11.71 2.63
C ASN A 327 28.91 10.85 3.53
N SER A 328 28.84 9.56 3.22
CA SER A 328 27.88 8.64 3.82
C SER A 328 28.61 7.41 4.34
N VAL A 329 28.06 6.81 5.41
CA VAL A 329 28.66 5.66 6.09
C VAL A 329 27.83 4.42 5.80
N VAL A 330 28.49 3.33 5.40
CA VAL A 330 27.88 2.01 5.29
C VAL A 330 28.29 1.18 6.49
N ARG A 331 27.32 0.71 7.28
CA ARG A 331 27.53 -0.16 8.44
C ARG A 331 26.97 -1.55 8.18
N CYS A 332 27.84 -2.55 8.26
CA CYS A 332 27.48 -3.96 8.10
C CYS A 332 27.70 -4.70 9.42
N GLY A 333 26.72 -5.49 9.86
CA GLY A 333 26.80 -6.27 11.08
C GLY A 333 26.09 -7.61 10.98
N ASP A 334 26.26 -8.41 12.03
CA ASP A 334 25.46 -9.60 12.33
C ASP A 334 25.33 -10.58 11.15
N PHE A 335 26.47 -11.00 10.61
CA PHE A 335 26.57 -11.97 9.50
C PHE A 335 25.94 -11.50 8.17
N SER A 336 25.73 -10.20 8.00
CA SER A 336 25.28 -9.64 6.74
C SER A 336 26.32 -9.84 5.64
N LYS A 337 25.85 -10.07 4.41
CA LYS A 337 26.71 -10.26 3.25
C LYS A 337 26.28 -9.38 2.07
N PRO A 338 26.43 -8.06 2.17
CA PRO A 338 26.05 -7.16 1.09
C PRO A 338 27.03 -7.28 -0.09
N LEU A 339 26.48 -7.12 -1.28
CA LEU A 339 27.23 -7.06 -2.54
C LEU A 339 27.13 -5.65 -3.11
N LEU A 340 28.27 -4.99 -3.31
CA LEU A 340 28.36 -3.64 -3.84
C LEU A 340 29.05 -3.68 -5.22
N ILE A 341 28.33 -3.25 -6.25
CA ILE A 341 28.74 -3.25 -7.65
C ILE A 341 28.74 -1.81 -8.15
N ASN A 342 29.86 -1.30 -8.67
CA ASN A 342 29.98 0.08 -9.17
C ASN A 342 29.40 1.11 -8.19
N THR A 343 29.60 0.90 -6.88
CA THR A 343 29.01 1.71 -5.82
C THR A 343 30.15 2.28 -4.99
N PRO A 344 30.77 3.40 -5.41
CA PRO A 344 31.84 4.03 -4.63
C PRO A 344 31.30 4.42 -3.25
N ILE A 345 32.07 4.10 -2.21
CA ILE A 345 31.71 4.35 -0.81
C ILE A 345 32.75 5.23 -0.12
N THR A 346 32.27 6.18 0.68
CA THR A 346 33.14 7.10 1.42
C THR A 346 33.75 6.38 2.63
N GLU A 347 32.89 5.79 3.48
CA GLU A 347 33.28 5.06 4.69
C GLU A 347 32.49 3.73 4.78
N LEU A 348 33.21 2.64 5.07
CA LEU A 348 32.65 1.32 5.33
C LEU A 348 33.07 0.86 6.72
N VAL A 349 32.09 0.54 7.55
CA VAL A 349 32.28 -0.02 8.89
C VAL A 349 31.65 -1.40 8.90
N SER A 350 32.41 -2.41 9.30
CA SER A 350 31.90 -3.78 9.40
C SER A 350 32.24 -4.40 10.75
N SER A 351 31.36 -5.25 11.25
CA SER A 351 31.51 -5.96 12.53
C SER A 351 30.86 -7.35 12.46
N ASN A 352 31.17 -8.22 13.42
CA ASN A 352 30.49 -9.49 13.68
C ASN A 352 30.37 -10.43 12.45
N CYS A 353 31.50 -10.93 11.93
CA CYS A 353 31.56 -12.00 10.92
C CYS A 353 30.76 -11.70 9.63
N SER A 354 30.68 -10.42 9.26
CA SER A 354 30.08 -10.00 7.99
C SER A 354 31.09 -10.20 6.84
N GLN A 355 30.60 -10.56 5.66
CA GLN A 355 31.42 -10.65 4.44
C GLN A 355 30.95 -9.60 3.44
N VAL A 356 31.76 -8.58 3.16
CA VAL A 356 31.38 -7.50 2.26
C VAL A 356 32.09 -7.70 0.92
N PHE A 357 31.31 -7.82 -0.16
CA PHE A 357 31.84 -8.00 -1.51
C PHE A 357 31.82 -6.66 -2.25
N LEU A 358 32.99 -6.23 -2.72
CA LEU A 358 33.18 -5.01 -3.51
C LEU A 358 33.60 -5.38 -4.92
N TYR A 359 32.80 -4.94 -5.91
CA TYR A 359 33.10 -5.11 -7.33
C TYR A 359 33.10 -3.73 -7.99
N HIS A 360 34.25 -3.30 -8.49
CA HIS A 360 34.47 -1.96 -9.06
C HIS A 360 33.91 -0.82 -8.19
N SER A 361 34.07 -0.92 -6.86
CA SER A 361 33.48 -0.01 -5.88
C SER A 361 34.59 0.66 -5.06
N PRO A 362 35.27 1.69 -5.61
CA PRO A 362 36.44 2.28 -4.96
C PRO A 362 36.06 2.92 -3.61
N ARG A 363 37.02 2.88 -2.68
CA ARG A 363 36.90 3.39 -1.31
C ARG A 363 37.78 4.62 -1.12
N GLN A 364 37.29 5.65 -0.42
CA GLN A 364 38.09 6.85 -0.13
C GLN A 364 38.85 6.77 1.20
N GLN A 365 38.29 6.09 2.20
CA GLN A 365 38.92 5.93 3.52
C GLN A 365 38.71 4.50 4.06
N GLU A 366 39.76 3.90 4.62
CA GLU A 366 39.66 2.60 5.30
C GLU A 366 39.57 2.80 6.81
N LYS A 367 38.44 2.40 7.40
CA LYS A 367 38.30 2.17 8.83
C LYS A 367 37.78 0.75 9.05
N CYS A 368 38.69 -0.21 9.06
CA CYS A 368 38.36 -1.59 9.39
C CYS A 368 38.14 -1.72 10.90
N ILE A 369 36.98 -2.22 11.32
CA ILE A 369 36.71 -2.63 12.70
C ILE A 369 36.72 -4.17 12.72
N LEU A 370 37.39 -4.72 13.73
CA LEU A 370 37.74 -6.13 13.92
C LEU A 370 36.63 -7.14 13.53
N GLY A 371 37.00 -8.18 12.77
CA GLY A 371 36.20 -9.40 12.59
C GLY A 371 35.35 -9.51 11.31
N ALA A 372 35.56 -8.63 10.33
CA ALA A 372 34.90 -8.71 9.02
C ALA A 372 35.89 -9.06 7.89
N GLU A 373 35.42 -9.80 6.89
CA GLU A 373 36.17 -10.10 5.67
C GLU A 373 35.67 -9.19 4.55
N ILE A 374 36.55 -8.35 4.01
CA ILE A 374 36.26 -7.50 2.85
C ILE A 374 36.92 -8.17 1.64
N ILE A 375 36.11 -8.50 0.64
CA ILE A 375 36.57 -9.17 -0.59
C ILE A 375 36.43 -8.16 -1.73
N ASP A 376 37.57 -7.62 -2.17
CA ASP A 376 37.68 -6.70 -3.30
C ASP A 376 38.02 -7.51 -4.56
N THR A 377 37.16 -7.49 -5.58
CA THR A 377 37.40 -8.22 -6.83
C THR A 377 37.49 -7.24 -8.00
N GLU A 378 38.68 -7.13 -8.59
CA GLU A 378 38.94 -6.31 -9.77
C GLU A 378 38.84 -7.09 -11.09
N SER A 379 38.93 -8.42 -11.04
CA SER A 379 39.08 -9.27 -12.21
C SER A 379 38.05 -10.39 -12.23
N GLU A 380 36.99 -10.23 -13.03
CA GLU A 380 36.33 -11.27 -13.85
C GLU A 380 35.01 -10.73 -14.41
N ASN A 381 34.56 -11.25 -15.56
CA ASN A 381 33.25 -10.94 -16.14
C ASN A 381 32.14 -11.37 -15.17
N PHE A 382 31.63 -10.42 -14.39
CA PHE A 382 30.57 -10.67 -13.43
C PHE A 382 29.21 -10.79 -14.13
N GLU A 383 28.78 -12.02 -14.43
CA GLU A 383 27.43 -12.30 -14.90
C GLU A 383 26.56 -12.76 -13.72
N ILE A 384 25.65 -11.88 -13.26
CA ILE A 384 24.63 -12.24 -12.30
C ILE A 384 23.62 -13.16 -12.99
N GLN A 385 23.80 -14.48 -12.87
CA GLN A 385 22.80 -15.44 -13.30
C GLN A 385 21.83 -15.72 -12.15
N ARG A 386 20.55 -15.37 -12.34
CA ARG A 386 19.48 -15.69 -11.39
C ARG A 386 18.89 -17.05 -11.74
N LYS A 387 19.31 -18.11 -11.03
CA LYS A 387 18.69 -19.44 -11.13
C LYS A 387 17.96 -19.73 -9.82
N ASN A 388 16.66 -20.03 -9.89
CA ASN A 388 15.82 -20.35 -8.71
C ASN A 388 15.77 -19.27 -7.61
N GLY A 389 15.97 -17.99 -7.96
CA GLY A 389 16.00 -16.91 -6.97
C GLY A 389 17.32 -16.75 -6.21
N VAL A 390 18.31 -17.58 -6.52
CA VAL A 390 19.69 -17.49 -6.02
C VAL A 390 20.56 -16.83 -7.10
N PHE A 391 21.41 -15.91 -6.68
CA PHE A 391 22.43 -15.30 -7.52
C PHE A 391 23.69 -16.17 -7.44
N LYS A 392 24.15 -16.71 -8.58
CA LYS A 392 25.41 -17.48 -8.67
C LYS A 392 26.51 -16.64 -9.33
N TYR A 393 27.75 -16.86 -8.93
CA TYR A 393 28.96 -16.30 -9.55
C TYR A 393 29.80 -17.43 -10.17
N SER A 394 30.44 -17.16 -11.30
CA SER A 394 31.41 -18.07 -11.92
C SER A 394 32.76 -17.94 -11.20
N ASN A 395 33.39 -19.07 -10.86
CA ASN A 395 34.78 -19.25 -10.36
C ASN A 395 35.10 -19.15 -8.85
N GLY A 396 34.12 -18.98 -7.96
CA GLY A 396 34.36 -19.11 -6.51
C GLY A 396 33.05 -19.20 -5.73
N GLU A 397 32.98 -20.14 -4.78
CA GLU A 397 31.75 -20.53 -4.09
C GLU A 397 31.25 -19.47 -3.09
N TYR A 398 30.56 -18.44 -3.60
CA TYR A 398 29.48 -17.84 -2.83
C TYR A 398 28.24 -18.72 -2.96
N GLN A 399 28.26 -19.86 -2.26
CA GLN A 399 27.05 -20.63 -2.05
C GLN A 399 26.27 -19.96 -0.92
N ILE A 400 25.10 -19.40 -1.25
CA ILE A 400 24.01 -19.39 -0.25
C ILE A 400 23.85 -20.88 0.12
N PRO A 401 23.94 -21.28 1.40
CA PRO A 401 24.08 -22.69 1.77
C PRO A 401 23.10 -23.58 0.99
N GLU A 402 23.65 -24.38 0.07
CA GLU A 402 22.92 -25.40 -0.67
C GLU A 402 22.72 -26.58 0.28
N GLU A 403 21.72 -26.51 1.15
CA GLU A 403 21.15 -27.73 1.72
C GLU A 403 19.77 -27.99 1.12
N ASN A 404 19.83 -28.85 0.09
CA ASN A 404 18.80 -29.71 -0.49
C ASN A 404 17.74 -29.04 -1.40
N ILE A 405 17.93 -29.18 -2.72
CA ILE A 405 17.09 -29.99 -3.65
C ILE A 405 17.32 -29.51 -5.10
N ASP A 406 17.99 -30.32 -5.92
CA ASP A 406 17.88 -30.27 -7.38
C ASP A 406 16.80 -31.28 -7.80
N TYR A 407 15.62 -30.78 -8.15
CA TYR A 407 14.59 -31.55 -8.87
C TYR A 407 14.62 -31.12 -10.34
N VAL A 408 15.00 -32.04 -11.23
CA VAL A 408 14.89 -31.87 -12.68
C VAL A 408 13.65 -32.64 -13.13
N PRO A 409 12.57 -31.97 -13.58
CA PRO A 409 11.39 -32.67 -14.06
C PRO A 409 11.72 -33.44 -15.34
N PRO A 410 11.10 -34.62 -15.56
CA PRO A 410 11.27 -35.40 -16.77
C PRO A 410 10.76 -34.63 -18.01
N ASN A 411 11.37 -34.90 -19.17
CA ASN A 411 11.06 -34.28 -20.46
C ASN A 411 9.57 -34.47 -20.83
N GLY A 412 8.75 -33.46 -20.57
CA GLY A 412 7.31 -33.49 -20.90
C GLY A 412 6.50 -32.21 -20.64
N TYR A 413 7.08 -31.16 -20.06
CA TYR A 413 6.33 -29.97 -19.60
C TYR A 413 6.58 -28.69 -20.43
N GLN A 414 6.69 -28.79 -21.76
CA GLN A 414 7.01 -27.64 -22.62
C GLN A 414 5.83 -26.65 -22.83
N ASP A 415 4.60 -27.00 -22.44
CA ASP A 415 3.40 -26.17 -22.70
C ASP A 415 2.72 -25.61 -21.43
N LEU A 416 3.41 -25.58 -20.28
CA LEU A 416 2.80 -25.04 -19.06
C LEU A 416 2.72 -23.51 -19.07
N PRO A 417 1.59 -22.91 -18.63
CA PRO A 417 1.40 -21.47 -18.63
C PRO A 417 2.39 -20.79 -17.67
N LEU A 418 2.86 -19.61 -18.04
CA LEU A 418 3.81 -18.85 -17.25
C LEU A 418 3.10 -18.10 -16.12
N ILE A 419 3.71 -18.00 -14.94
CA ILE A 419 3.22 -17.19 -13.82
C ILE A 419 4.11 -15.96 -13.68
N PHE A 420 3.51 -14.77 -13.72
CA PHE A 420 4.21 -13.53 -13.50
C PHE A 420 4.55 -13.36 -12.02
N ILE A 421 5.85 -13.41 -11.67
CA ILE A 421 6.27 -13.63 -10.28
C ILE A 421 5.78 -12.57 -9.28
N PRO A 422 5.86 -11.25 -9.58
CA PRO A 422 5.40 -10.22 -8.66
C PRO A 422 3.90 -10.26 -8.33
N CYS A 423 3.05 -10.68 -9.28
CA CYS A 423 1.60 -10.51 -9.16
C CYS A 423 0.81 -11.82 -9.24
N GLY A 424 1.45 -12.94 -9.59
CA GLY A 424 0.84 -14.26 -9.70
C GLY A 424 -0.12 -14.45 -10.88
N HIS A 425 -0.25 -13.48 -11.79
CA HIS A 425 -1.09 -13.63 -12.99
C HIS A 425 -0.46 -14.57 -14.00
N LEU A 426 -1.30 -15.31 -14.73
CA LEU A 426 -0.85 -16.16 -15.82
C LEU A 426 -0.50 -15.33 -17.06
N CYS A 427 0.56 -15.72 -17.75
CA CYS A 427 1.03 -15.15 -18.99
C CYS A 427 1.14 -16.25 -20.05
N SER A 428 0.78 -15.94 -21.28
CA SER A 428 0.90 -16.85 -22.43
C SER A 428 2.33 -16.92 -22.98
N THR A 429 3.12 -15.87 -22.77
CA THR A 429 4.52 -15.76 -23.21
C THR A 429 5.37 -15.15 -22.11
N GLU A 430 6.69 -15.34 -22.21
CA GLU A 430 7.63 -14.67 -21.30
C GLU A 430 7.51 -13.16 -21.47
N CYS A 431 7.34 -12.44 -20.37
CA CYS A 431 7.16 -11.00 -20.41
C CYS A 431 7.86 -10.34 -19.21
N ASP A 432 8.38 -9.13 -19.46
CA ASP A 432 9.01 -8.28 -18.43
C ASP A 432 7.99 -7.38 -17.71
N LYS A 433 6.74 -7.35 -18.21
CA LYS A 433 5.60 -6.64 -17.64
C LYS A 433 4.37 -7.52 -17.74
N CYS A 434 3.64 -7.66 -16.63
CA CYS A 434 2.43 -8.45 -16.58
C CYS A 434 1.40 -7.87 -17.56
N PRO A 435 0.87 -8.64 -18.52
CA PRO A 435 -0.13 -8.14 -19.47
C PRO A 435 -1.47 -7.82 -18.79
N VAL A 436 -1.72 -8.39 -17.61
CA VAL A 436 -2.98 -8.17 -16.86
C VAL A 436 -2.93 -6.90 -16.02
N CYS A 437 -1.81 -6.64 -15.32
CA CYS A 437 -1.73 -5.54 -14.35
C CYS A 437 -0.56 -4.56 -14.56
N GLY A 438 0.27 -4.75 -15.58
CA GLY A 438 1.38 -3.86 -15.93
C GLY A 438 2.57 -3.86 -14.98
N ILE A 439 2.53 -4.64 -13.88
CA ILE A 439 3.63 -4.76 -12.92
C ILE A 439 4.86 -5.31 -13.65
N SER A 440 6.02 -4.69 -13.46
CA SER A 440 7.29 -5.15 -14.05
C SER A 440 7.91 -6.27 -13.22
N GLY A 441 8.56 -7.23 -13.87
CA GLY A 441 9.07 -8.46 -13.28
C GLY A 441 9.16 -9.58 -14.32
N ARG A 442 9.56 -10.78 -13.93
CA ARG A 442 9.67 -11.91 -14.86
C ARG A 442 8.59 -12.93 -14.63
N THR A 443 8.27 -13.65 -15.69
CA THR A 443 7.52 -14.90 -15.66
C THR A 443 8.38 -16.07 -15.15
N SER A 444 7.79 -16.97 -14.37
CA SER A 444 8.33 -18.30 -14.08
C SER A 444 7.43 -19.35 -14.72
N LYS A 445 8.00 -20.46 -15.20
CA LYS A 445 7.19 -21.60 -15.60
C LYS A 445 6.40 -22.10 -14.39
N ARG A 446 5.09 -22.25 -14.55
CA ARG A 446 4.26 -22.96 -13.57
C ARG A 446 4.63 -24.42 -13.66
N PHE A 447 4.76 -25.07 -12.51
CA PHE A 447 4.85 -26.52 -12.44
C PHE A 447 3.62 -27.01 -11.71
N LYS A 448 2.77 -27.79 -12.37
CA LYS A 448 1.52 -28.29 -11.79
C LYS A 448 1.60 -29.79 -11.65
N THR A 449 1.30 -30.30 -10.46
CA THR A 449 1.05 -31.73 -10.26
C THR A 449 -0.43 -32.04 -10.48
N ASP A 450 -0.77 -33.30 -10.78
CA ASP A 450 -2.17 -33.68 -10.99
C ASP A 450 -2.94 -33.78 -9.67
N ARG A 451 -2.24 -34.11 -8.58
CA ARG A 451 -2.79 -34.20 -7.23
C ARG A 451 -1.90 -33.48 -6.23
N CYS A 452 -2.46 -33.16 -5.06
CA CYS A 452 -1.73 -32.59 -3.95
C CYS A 452 -0.64 -33.56 -3.51
N VAL A 453 0.61 -33.11 -3.46
CA VAL A 453 1.76 -33.97 -3.10
C VAL A 453 1.82 -34.33 -1.61
N ILE A 454 0.94 -33.76 -0.78
CA ILE A 454 0.86 -34.04 0.66
C ILE A 454 -0.22 -35.09 0.92
N CYS A 455 -1.49 -34.81 0.61
CA CYS A 455 -2.57 -35.77 0.84
C CYS A 455 -2.73 -36.82 -0.27
N MET A 456 -2.12 -36.60 -1.44
CA MET A 456 -2.25 -37.45 -2.65
C MET A 456 -3.68 -37.63 -3.17
N ASP A 457 -4.63 -36.84 -2.65
CA ASP A 457 -6.07 -36.98 -2.90
C ASP A 457 -6.62 -35.77 -3.67
N ALA A 458 -6.71 -34.62 -3.00
CA ALA A 458 -7.27 -33.39 -3.57
C ALA A 458 -6.40 -32.79 -4.69
N ALA A 459 -7.04 -32.05 -5.61
CA ALA A 459 -6.33 -31.30 -6.64
C ALA A 459 -5.48 -30.17 -6.02
N PRO A 460 -4.31 -29.84 -6.59
CA PRO A 460 -3.50 -28.76 -6.06
C PRO A 460 -4.09 -27.40 -6.45
N GLU A 461 -4.29 -26.53 -5.47
CA GLU A 461 -4.92 -25.21 -5.62
C GLU A 461 -3.96 -24.07 -5.31
N LEU A 462 -2.82 -24.35 -4.65
CA LEU A 462 -1.88 -23.34 -4.19
C LEU A 462 -0.59 -23.36 -5.00
N VAL A 463 -0.19 -22.20 -5.52
CA VAL A 463 1.14 -21.94 -6.09
C VAL A 463 2.07 -21.40 -5.00
N PHE A 464 3.26 -21.98 -4.89
CA PHE A 464 4.30 -21.53 -3.98
C PHE A 464 5.24 -20.55 -4.68
N MET A 465 5.37 -19.33 -4.17
CA MET A 465 6.23 -18.28 -4.72
C MET A 465 7.54 -18.18 -3.94
N PRO A 466 8.70 -18.00 -4.59
CA PRO A 466 8.85 -17.64 -6.00
C PRO A 466 8.96 -18.83 -6.97
N CYS A 467 8.98 -20.08 -6.47
CA CYS A 467 9.32 -21.24 -7.30
C CYS A 467 8.26 -21.63 -8.36
N GLY A 468 7.02 -21.15 -8.23
CA GLY A 468 5.95 -21.40 -9.22
C GLY A 468 5.33 -22.80 -9.18
N HIS A 469 5.70 -23.65 -8.21
CA HIS A 469 5.10 -24.99 -8.05
C HIS A 469 3.68 -24.89 -7.49
N GLN A 470 2.71 -25.41 -8.24
CA GLN A 470 1.35 -25.67 -7.79
C GLN A 470 1.23 -27.15 -7.40
N CYS A 471 1.45 -27.43 -6.13
CA CYS A 471 1.60 -28.81 -5.65
C CYS A 471 0.76 -29.18 -4.43
N CYS A 472 0.07 -28.22 -3.80
CA CYS A 472 -0.75 -28.50 -2.62
C CYS A 472 -2.20 -28.07 -2.81
N CYS A 473 -3.14 -28.85 -2.28
CA CYS A 473 -4.51 -28.38 -2.05
C CYS A 473 -4.50 -27.27 -0.99
N HIS A 474 -5.61 -26.54 -0.87
CA HIS A 474 -5.71 -25.42 0.05
C HIS A 474 -5.43 -25.83 1.50
N GLU A 475 -6.05 -26.92 1.96
CA GLU A 475 -5.90 -27.40 3.34
C GLU A 475 -4.46 -27.82 3.65
N CYS A 476 -3.85 -28.69 2.83
CA CYS A 476 -2.49 -29.14 3.06
C CYS A 476 -1.46 -28.00 2.96
N GLY A 477 -1.66 -27.02 2.07
CA GLY A 477 -0.73 -25.88 1.99
C GLY A 477 -0.91 -24.86 3.13
N LEU A 478 -2.09 -24.79 3.76
CA LEU A 478 -2.28 -24.07 5.02
C LEU A 478 -1.60 -24.79 6.18
N SER A 479 -1.73 -26.13 6.26
CA SER A 479 -1.05 -26.93 7.30
C SER A 479 0.47 -26.93 7.14
N ALA A 480 0.98 -26.92 5.90
CA ALA A 480 2.40 -26.79 5.60
C ALA A 480 2.96 -25.35 5.75
N ALA A 481 2.12 -24.38 6.16
CA ALA A 481 2.56 -23.00 6.37
C ALA A 481 3.51 -22.84 7.58
N GLU A 482 3.55 -23.82 8.49
CA GLU A 482 4.60 -23.96 9.50
C GLU A 482 5.89 -24.43 8.84
N GLY A 483 6.70 -23.48 8.35
CA GLY A 483 8.01 -23.75 7.77
C GLY A 483 8.18 -23.27 6.33
N LYS A 484 7.09 -22.83 5.67
CA LYS A 484 7.10 -22.11 4.39
C LYS A 484 8.08 -22.68 3.36
N LYS A 485 8.15 -24.00 3.15
CA LYS A 485 8.93 -24.59 2.04
C LYS A 485 7.99 -25.18 1.02
N CYS A 486 8.30 -25.03 -0.27
CA CYS A 486 7.62 -25.77 -1.31
C CYS A 486 7.89 -27.27 -1.11
N PRO A 487 6.87 -28.14 -1.02
CA PRO A 487 7.09 -29.57 -0.81
C PRO A 487 7.82 -30.29 -1.95
N ILE A 488 7.82 -29.72 -3.15
CA ILE A 488 8.54 -30.29 -4.29
C ILE A 488 10.02 -29.92 -4.27
N CYS A 489 10.32 -28.62 -4.22
CA CYS A 489 11.70 -28.16 -4.42
C CYS A 489 12.40 -27.66 -3.15
N GLY A 490 11.75 -27.71 -1.99
CA GLY A 490 12.31 -27.25 -0.71
C GLY A 490 12.54 -25.74 -0.60
N VAL A 491 12.39 -24.99 -1.71
CA VAL A 491 12.57 -23.53 -1.74
C VAL A 491 11.61 -22.87 -0.76
N ILE A 492 12.15 -21.95 0.05
CA ILE A 492 11.37 -21.19 1.01
C ILE A 492 10.35 -20.33 0.24
N ALA A 493 9.08 -20.61 0.46
CA ALA A 493 7.97 -19.88 -0.10
C ALA A 493 7.81 -18.53 0.62
N CYS A 494 8.05 -17.45 -0.10
CA CYS A 494 7.77 -16.10 0.38
C CYS A 494 6.26 -15.89 0.55
N ALA A 495 5.47 -16.48 -0.33
CA ALA A 495 4.01 -16.47 -0.31
C ALA A 495 3.43 -17.73 -0.96
N THR A 496 2.20 -18.09 -0.59
CA THR A 496 1.39 -19.07 -1.31
C THR A 496 0.16 -18.38 -1.87
N LYS A 497 -0.20 -18.66 -3.13
CA LYS A 497 -1.34 -18.02 -3.79
C LYS A 497 -2.33 -19.07 -4.26
N LYS A 498 -3.59 -18.94 -3.85
CA LYS A 498 -4.68 -19.79 -4.34
C LYS A 498 -5.00 -19.42 -5.78
N MET A 499 -4.95 -20.40 -6.66
CA MET A 499 -5.32 -20.28 -8.06
C MET A 499 -6.79 -20.61 -8.17
N PHE A 500 -7.58 -19.64 -8.63
CA PHE A 500 -8.94 -19.90 -9.10
C PHE A 500 -8.81 -20.38 -10.54
N MET A 501 -9.09 -21.68 -10.76
CA MET A 501 -9.14 -22.26 -12.10
C MET A 501 -10.50 -21.98 -12.75
#